data_AF-A0A445E5H4-F1
#
_entry.id   AF-A0A445E5H4-F1
#
_cell.length_a   1.000
_cell.length_b   1.000
_cell.length_c   1.000
_cell.angle_alpha   90.00
_cell.angle_beta   90.00
_cell.angle_gamma   90.00
#
_symmetry.space_group_name_H-M   'P 1'
#
loop_
_entity.id
_entity.type
_entity.pdbx_description
1 polymer ?
#
loop_
_entity_poly.entity_id
_entity_poly.type
_entity_poly.pdbx_seq_one_letter_code
_entity_poly.pdbx_strand_id
1 'polypeptide(L)'
;MLTMADFCDQWFGFQDTLFENDDGRLEFSGNNCEALWPGDGKPGLWFSSISRMGAVYNLIWREEEIFMLENKKSKTDYDFHFDRDEHIELVVPPVFDNCTKVVAAEDGIAARELYWDAVCGKKEGLERKEELLLGSIEKNPFAGEPYVVLSQVYLTEGRFEEAEKAAETGLKLLLEWGCPWDKRTSWEGWVAWVRVLLLKAMEKSWPNTGFGILNLGLVK
;
A
#
# COMPACT_ATOMS: atom_id res chain seq x y z
N MET A 1 5.85 3.98 -20.54
CA MET A 1 6.51 3.55 -19.29
C MET A 1 5.39 3.27 -18.30
N LEU A 2 5.30 2.07 -17.73
CA LEU A 2 4.41 1.80 -16.59
C LEU A 2 5.17 2.20 -15.32
N THR A 3 4.53 2.97 -14.45
CA THR A 3 5.08 3.40 -13.16
C THR A 3 4.65 2.46 -12.03
N MET A 4 5.28 2.57 -10.85
CA MET A 4 4.80 1.88 -9.63
C MET A 4 3.33 2.24 -9.32
N ALA A 5 2.94 3.49 -9.57
CA ALA A 5 1.58 3.97 -9.36
C ALA A 5 0.59 3.30 -10.32
N ASP A 6 0.96 3.15 -11.60
CA ASP A 6 0.11 2.45 -12.59
C ASP A 6 -0.13 0.99 -12.17
N PHE A 7 0.90 0.31 -11.66
CA PHE A 7 0.77 -1.06 -11.15
C PHE A 7 -0.14 -1.12 -9.91
N CYS A 8 0.06 -0.23 -8.95
CA CYS A 8 -0.80 -0.20 -7.77
C CYS A 8 -2.26 0.09 -8.13
N ASP A 9 -2.52 1.00 -9.07
CA ASP A 9 -3.87 1.42 -9.40
C ASP A 9 -4.64 0.36 -10.19
N GLN A 10 -3.98 -0.30 -11.15
CA GLN A 10 -4.64 -1.22 -12.08
C GLN A 10 -4.89 -2.62 -11.50
N TRP A 11 -4.03 -3.11 -10.61
CA TRP A 11 -3.99 -4.53 -10.26
C TRP A 11 -4.63 -4.83 -8.90
N PHE A 12 -5.60 -5.74 -8.90
CA PHE A 12 -6.27 -6.24 -7.71
C PHE A 12 -6.72 -7.70 -7.89
N GLY A 13 -7.48 -8.26 -6.94
CA GLY A 13 -7.77 -9.69 -6.87
C GLY A 13 -8.41 -10.31 -8.12
N PHE A 14 -9.09 -9.50 -8.95
CA PHE A 14 -9.59 -9.93 -10.25
C PHE A 14 -8.44 -10.40 -11.16
N GLN A 15 -7.38 -9.61 -11.28
CA GLN A 15 -6.24 -9.96 -12.12
C GLN A 15 -5.43 -11.12 -11.56
N ASP A 16 -5.40 -11.27 -10.23
CA ASP A 16 -4.78 -12.46 -9.64
C ASP A 16 -5.49 -13.73 -10.13
N THR A 17 -6.83 -13.71 -10.23
CA THR A 17 -7.62 -14.83 -10.76
C THR A 17 -7.43 -15.00 -12.27
N LEU A 18 -7.40 -13.89 -13.02
CA LEU A 18 -7.25 -13.89 -14.48
C LEU A 18 -5.93 -14.52 -14.93
N PHE A 19 -4.86 -14.29 -14.19
CA PHE A 19 -3.50 -14.75 -14.52
C PHE A 19 -2.98 -15.86 -13.61
N GLU A 20 -3.83 -16.49 -12.79
CA GLU A 20 -3.47 -17.58 -11.88
C GLU A 20 -2.30 -17.20 -10.95
N ASN A 21 -2.31 -15.96 -10.44
CA ASN A 21 -1.25 -15.37 -9.60
C ASN A 21 -1.33 -15.85 -8.13
N ASP A 22 -1.57 -17.13 -7.90
CA ASP A 22 -1.73 -17.68 -6.54
C ASP A 22 -0.40 -17.66 -5.75
N ASP A 23 0.73 -17.56 -6.45
CA ASP A 23 2.07 -17.49 -5.87
C ASP A 23 2.52 -16.05 -5.54
N GLY A 24 1.72 -15.05 -5.92
CA GLY A 24 1.95 -13.63 -5.66
C GLY A 24 3.17 -13.01 -6.35
N ARG A 25 3.69 -13.65 -7.40
CA ARG A 25 4.87 -13.16 -8.15
C ARG A 25 4.49 -12.31 -9.37
N LEU A 26 3.24 -12.36 -9.79
CA LEU A 26 2.66 -11.63 -10.91
C LEU A 26 3.44 -11.87 -12.21
N GLU A 27 3.67 -13.15 -12.55
CA GLU A 27 4.43 -13.57 -13.74
C GLU A 27 3.60 -13.62 -15.02
N PHE A 28 2.28 -13.36 -14.95
CA PHE A 28 1.33 -13.42 -16.06
C PHE A 28 1.31 -14.77 -16.80
N SER A 29 1.50 -15.87 -16.06
CA SER A 29 1.60 -17.21 -16.61
C SER A 29 0.24 -17.87 -16.91
N GLY A 30 -0.80 -17.53 -16.15
CA GLY A 30 -2.16 -18.02 -16.34
C GLY A 30 -2.94 -17.32 -17.46
N ASN A 31 -4.07 -17.91 -17.84
CA ASN A 31 -4.95 -17.38 -18.90
C ASN A 31 -6.42 -17.75 -18.66
N ASN A 32 -6.91 -17.49 -17.44
CA ASN A 32 -8.26 -17.82 -17.01
C ASN A 32 -9.27 -16.78 -17.52
N CYS A 33 -9.67 -16.91 -18.79
CA CYS A 33 -10.65 -16.01 -19.41
C CYS A 33 -12.08 -16.11 -18.84
N GLU A 34 -12.34 -17.07 -17.94
CA GLU A 34 -13.63 -17.20 -17.24
C GLU A 34 -13.70 -16.33 -15.97
N ALA A 35 -12.59 -15.70 -15.56
CA ALA A 35 -12.58 -14.76 -14.44
C ALA A 35 -13.56 -13.61 -14.67
N LEU A 36 -14.38 -13.29 -13.65
CA LEU A 36 -15.41 -12.26 -13.75
C LEU A 36 -14.92 -10.92 -13.21
N TRP A 37 -14.99 -9.87 -14.03
CA TRP A 37 -14.76 -8.49 -13.61
C TRP A 37 -16.02 -7.90 -12.92
N PRO A 38 -15.89 -7.09 -11.85
CA PRO A 38 -14.65 -6.69 -11.17
C PRO A 38 -14.21 -7.67 -10.06
N GLY A 39 -14.82 -8.84 -9.92
CA GLY A 39 -14.56 -9.73 -8.77
C GLY A 39 -15.11 -9.14 -7.46
N ASP A 40 -14.44 -9.43 -6.34
CA ASP A 40 -14.83 -9.00 -4.99
C ASP A 40 -14.11 -7.71 -4.51
N GLY A 41 -13.27 -7.13 -5.36
CA GLY A 41 -12.46 -5.96 -5.02
C GLY A 41 -11.33 -6.26 -4.04
N LYS A 42 -10.99 -7.53 -3.80
CA LYS A 42 -9.91 -7.95 -2.91
C LYS A 42 -8.58 -7.31 -3.31
N PRO A 43 -7.71 -6.96 -2.35
CA PRO A 43 -6.41 -6.43 -2.68
C PRO A 43 -5.58 -7.37 -3.57
N GLY A 44 -4.78 -6.80 -4.48
CA GLY A 44 -3.95 -7.59 -5.41
C GLY A 44 -2.63 -8.07 -4.81
N LEU A 45 -2.08 -9.14 -5.36
CA LEU A 45 -0.76 -9.67 -5.01
C LEU A 45 0.35 -9.11 -5.91
N TRP A 46 0.57 -7.79 -5.81
CA TRP A 46 1.59 -7.09 -6.60
C TRP A 46 2.75 -6.54 -5.77
N PHE A 47 2.66 -6.52 -4.43
CA PHE A 47 3.67 -5.91 -3.55
C PHE A 47 5.07 -6.49 -3.74
N SER A 48 5.19 -7.81 -3.97
CA SER A 48 6.50 -8.43 -4.22
C SER A 48 7.13 -7.90 -5.51
N SER A 49 6.37 -7.87 -6.60
CA SER A 49 6.86 -7.43 -7.91
C SER A 49 7.19 -5.94 -7.91
N ILE A 50 6.33 -5.08 -7.34
CA ILE A 50 6.59 -3.63 -7.27
C ILE A 50 7.78 -3.33 -6.34
N SER A 51 7.91 -4.01 -5.20
CA SER A 51 9.05 -3.77 -4.29
C SER A 51 10.40 -4.15 -4.92
N ARG A 52 10.44 -5.22 -5.72
CA ARG A 52 11.63 -5.57 -6.53
C ARG A 52 11.92 -4.52 -7.60
N MET A 53 10.88 -3.97 -8.25
CA MET A 53 11.04 -2.84 -9.18
C MET A 53 11.64 -1.61 -8.46
N GLY A 54 11.23 -1.35 -7.22
CA GLY A 54 11.83 -0.32 -6.38
C GLY A 54 13.30 -0.57 -6.11
N ALA A 55 13.66 -1.77 -5.67
CA ALA A 55 15.05 -2.12 -5.41
C ALA A 55 15.94 -1.94 -6.66
N VAL A 56 15.46 -2.37 -7.84
CA VAL A 56 16.16 -2.16 -9.12
C VAL A 56 16.29 -0.67 -9.44
N TYR A 57 15.22 0.11 -9.28
CA TYR A 57 15.27 1.55 -9.48
C TYR A 57 16.29 2.23 -8.54
N ASN A 58 16.36 1.81 -7.27
CA ASN A 58 17.32 2.33 -6.31
C ASN A 58 18.78 2.05 -6.72
N LEU A 59 19.05 0.89 -7.33
CA LEU A 59 20.36 0.58 -7.89
C LEU A 59 20.70 1.48 -9.08
N ILE A 60 19.77 1.65 -10.02
CA ILE A 60 19.95 2.55 -11.18
C ILE A 60 20.24 3.97 -10.71
N TRP A 61 19.46 4.46 -9.74
CA TRP A 61 19.63 5.79 -9.17
C TRP A 61 21.03 5.99 -8.57
N ARG A 62 21.52 5.04 -7.78
CA ARG A 62 22.86 5.09 -7.18
C ARG A 62 23.98 5.05 -8.22
N GLU A 63 23.87 4.18 -9.22
CA GLU A 63 24.87 4.08 -10.29
C GLU A 63 24.95 5.36 -11.11
N GLU A 64 23.80 5.99 -11.41
CA GLU A 64 23.75 7.27 -12.12
C GLU A 64 24.37 8.40 -11.29
N GLU A 65 24.13 8.46 -9.98
CA GLU A 65 24.80 9.41 -9.09
C GLU A 65 26.32 9.24 -9.10
N ILE A 66 26.82 8.00 -9.01
CA ILE A 66 28.25 7.70 -9.05
C ILE A 66 28.85 8.14 -10.40
N PHE A 67 28.22 7.77 -11.50
CA PHE A 67 28.66 8.13 -12.86
C PHE A 67 28.74 9.65 -13.04
N MET A 68 27.72 10.39 -12.61
CA MET A 68 27.69 11.85 -12.70
C MET A 68 28.79 12.51 -11.85
N LEU A 69 29.14 11.92 -10.70
CA LEU A 69 30.25 12.39 -9.86
C LEU A 69 31.62 12.07 -10.48
N GLU A 70 31.77 10.93 -11.14
CA GLU A 70 33.01 10.54 -11.83
C GLU A 70 33.26 11.42 -13.06
N ASN A 71 32.25 11.62 -13.90
CA ASN A 71 32.34 12.49 -15.08
C ASN A 71 32.72 13.93 -14.71
N LYS A 72 32.17 14.47 -13.61
CA LYS A 72 32.55 15.81 -13.11
C LYS A 72 34.02 15.88 -12.68
N LYS A 73 34.62 14.78 -12.23
CA LYS A 73 36.02 14.70 -11.79
C LYS A 73 36.98 14.47 -12.96
N SER A 74 36.59 13.65 -13.93
CA SER A 74 37.37 13.38 -15.13
C SER A 74 37.14 14.48 -16.17
N LYS A 75 38.03 15.48 -16.24
CA LYS A 75 38.08 16.50 -17.31
C LYS A 75 38.50 15.89 -18.67
N THR A 76 37.92 14.76 -19.07
CA THR A 76 38.20 14.09 -20.33
C THR A 76 37.17 14.49 -21.36
N ASP A 77 37.65 15.23 -22.36
CA ASP A 77 36.98 15.77 -23.55
C ASP A 77 36.60 14.67 -24.57
N TYR A 78 36.20 13.48 -24.09
CA TYR A 78 35.74 12.40 -24.96
C TYR A 78 34.22 12.47 -25.05
N ASP A 79 33.80 13.25 -26.03
CA ASP A 79 32.45 13.42 -26.54
C ASP A 79 31.89 12.08 -27.05
N PHE A 80 31.40 11.26 -26.13
CA PHE A 80 30.39 10.24 -26.40
C PHE A 80 29.01 10.82 -26.04
N HIS A 81 28.64 11.97 -26.61
CA HIS A 81 27.26 12.45 -26.59
C HIS A 81 26.40 11.58 -27.52
N PHE A 82 26.10 10.36 -27.08
CA PHE A 82 24.74 9.88 -27.30
C PHE A 82 23.83 10.84 -26.53
N ASP A 83 22.75 11.26 -27.17
CA ASP A 83 21.67 12.13 -26.69
C ASP A 83 21.10 11.58 -25.36
N ARG A 84 21.86 11.72 -24.27
CA ARG A 84 21.50 11.21 -22.95
C ARG A 84 20.49 12.15 -22.36
N ASP A 85 19.47 11.58 -21.74
CA ASP A 85 18.44 12.30 -21.02
C ASP A 85 18.96 12.85 -19.68
N GLU A 86 20.10 13.55 -19.67
CA GLU A 86 20.72 14.17 -18.48
C GLU A 86 19.81 15.22 -17.81
N HIS A 87 18.76 15.65 -18.50
CA HIS A 87 17.73 16.55 -18.00
C HIS A 87 16.64 15.84 -17.19
N ILE A 88 16.61 14.49 -17.18
CA ILE A 88 15.66 13.73 -16.36
C ILE A 88 16.23 13.61 -14.94
N GLU A 89 15.56 14.26 -13.99
CA GLU A 89 15.84 14.10 -12.57
C GLU A 89 15.26 12.77 -12.07
N LEU A 90 16.14 11.88 -11.59
CA LEU A 90 15.72 10.64 -10.94
C LEU A 90 15.40 10.89 -9.46
N VAL A 91 14.14 10.70 -9.09
CA VAL A 91 13.63 10.86 -7.71
C VAL A 91 13.32 9.49 -7.12
N VAL A 92 13.74 9.22 -5.88
CA VAL A 92 13.41 7.96 -5.17
C VAL A 92 12.02 8.07 -4.54
N PRO A 93 11.05 7.22 -4.95
CA PRO A 93 9.74 7.18 -4.29
C PRO A 93 9.85 6.78 -2.81
N PRO A 94 8.99 7.33 -1.92
CA PRO A 94 9.06 7.05 -0.49
C PRO A 94 8.60 5.62 -0.12
N VAL A 95 7.92 4.92 -1.03
CA VAL A 95 7.41 3.56 -0.80
C VAL A 95 8.53 2.56 -0.51
N PHE A 96 8.21 1.51 0.25
CA PHE A 96 9.17 0.45 0.62
C PHE A 96 10.45 0.95 1.29
N ASP A 97 10.31 1.94 2.17
CA ASP A 97 11.46 2.57 2.85
C ASP A 97 12.46 3.12 1.82
N ASN A 98 11.99 4.06 1.00
CA ASN A 98 12.74 4.67 -0.10
C ASN A 98 13.29 3.62 -1.09
N CYS A 99 12.44 2.66 -1.46
CA CYS A 99 12.76 1.57 -2.39
C CYS A 99 13.93 0.67 -1.92
N THR A 100 14.17 0.56 -0.61
CA THR A 100 15.26 -0.28 -0.06
C THR A 100 14.80 -1.64 0.45
N LYS A 101 13.48 -1.83 0.61
CA LYS A 101 12.89 -3.08 1.10
C LYS A 101 12.18 -3.84 0.00
N VAL A 102 12.24 -5.16 0.11
CA VAL A 102 11.53 -6.09 -0.77
C VAL A 102 10.57 -6.90 0.08
N VAL A 103 9.32 -6.99 -0.38
CA VAL A 103 8.28 -7.82 0.25
C VAL A 103 8.33 -9.21 -0.39
N ALA A 104 8.45 -10.24 0.44
CA ALA A 104 8.40 -11.62 -0.03
C ALA A 104 6.98 -11.94 -0.52
N ALA A 105 6.85 -12.80 -1.54
CA ALA A 105 5.54 -13.07 -2.15
C ALA A 105 4.60 -13.78 -1.15
N GLU A 106 5.15 -14.72 -0.39
CA GLU A 106 4.50 -15.44 0.68
C GLU A 106 4.00 -14.52 1.81
N ASP A 107 4.78 -13.49 2.17
CA ASP A 107 4.36 -12.51 3.16
C ASP A 107 3.27 -11.58 2.59
N GLY A 108 3.37 -11.21 1.32
CA GLY A 108 2.31 -10.47 0.61
C GLY A 108 0.98 -11.22 0.59
N ILE A 109 1.01 -12.53 0.32
CA ILE A 109 -0.17 -13.41 0.37
C ILE A 109 -0.72 -13.47 1.79
N ALA A 110 0.13 -13.79 2.77
CA ALA A 110 -0.29 -13.90 4.17
C ALA A 110 -0.92 -12.60 4.67
N ALA A 111 -0.33 -11.44 4.36
CA ALA A 111 -0.87 -10.14 4.70
C ALA A 111 -2.26 -9.93 4.10
N ARG A 112 -2.42 -10.22 2.79
CA ARG A 112 -3.71 -10.10 2.09
C ARG A 112 -4.78 -10.97 2.75
N GLU A 113 -4.48 -12.24 3.03
CA GLU A 113 -5.48 -13.15 3.61
C GLU A 113 -5.88 -12.76 5.03
N LEU A 114 -4.92 -12.36 5.87
CA LEU A 114 -5.18 -11.89 7.24
C LEU A 114 -6.02 -10.61 7.24
N TYR A 115 -5.66 -9.63 6.41
CA TYR A 115 -6.46 -8.41 6.23
C TYR A 115 -7.87 -8.74 5.76
N TRP A 116 -7.98 -9.60 4.73
CA TRP A 116 -9.26 -9.95 4.13
C TRP A 116 -10.18 -10.66 5.12
N ASP A 117 -9.65 -11.56 5.95
CA ASP A 117 -10.43 -12.21 7.00
C ASP A 117 -10.87 -11.21 8.08
N ALA A 118 -10.03 -10.23 8.44
CA ALA A 118 -10.42 -9.20 9.42
C ALA A 118 -11.61 -8.35 8.95
N VAL A 119 -11.68 -8.02 7.65
CA VAL A 119 -12.67 -7.10 7.07
C VAL A 119 -13.88 -7.79 6.43
N CYS A 120 -13.71 -9.01 5.91
CA CYS A 120 -14.74 -9.79 5.21
C CYS A 120 -15.10 -11.10 5.91
N GLY A 121 -14.32 -11.53 6.88
CA GLY A 121 -14.51 -12.80 7.60
C GLY A 121 -15.82 -12.86 8.37
N LYS A 122 -15.99 -13.96 9.11
CA LYS A 122 -17.19 -14.16 9.92
C LYS A 122 -17.30 -13.08 11.00
N LYS A 123 -18.47 -12.99 11.65
CA LYS A 123 -18.66 -12.09 12.81
C LYS A 123 -17.79 -12.55 13.98
N GLU A 124 -16.56 -12.07 13.98
CA GLU A 124 -15.57 -12.26 15.04
C GLU A 124 -15.52 -11.02 15.94
N GLY A 125 -15.09 -11.23 17.19
CA GLY A 125 -14.90 -10.14 18.16
C GLY A 125 -13.76 -9.19 17.79
N LEU A 126 -13.71 -8.04 18.46
CA LEU A 126 -12.67 -7.02 18.21
C LEU A 126 -11.24 -7.55 18.44
N GLU A 127 -11.04 -8.35 19.49
CA GLU A 127 -9.75 -8.98 19.81
C GLU A 127 -9.19 -9.80 18.64
N ARG A 128 -10.03 -10.63 18.02
CA ARG A 128 -9.62 -11.45 16.88
C ARG A 128 -9.32 -10.59 15.64
N LYS A 129 -10.10 -9.52 15.42
CA LYS A 129 -9.83 -8.57 14.33
C LYS A 129 -8.50 -7.84 14.54
N GLU A 130 -8.21 -7.42 15.77
CA GLU A 130 -6.91 -6.84 16.11
C GLU A 130 -5.77 -7.82 15.80
N GLU A 131 -5.87 -9.08 16.24
CA GLU A 131 -4.85 -10.11 15.97
C GLU A 131 -4.60 -10.29 14.47
N LEU A 132 -5.66 -10.41 13.67
CA LEU A 132 -5.56 -10.55 12.21
C LEU A 132 -4.91 -9.33 11.56
N LEU A 133 -5.29 -8.12 11.98
CA LEU A 133 -4.75 -6.88 11.42
C LEU A 133 -3.28 -6.67 11.81
N LEU A 134 -2.90 -6.99 13.05
CA LEU A 134 -1.51 -6.96 13.50
C LEU A 134 -0.66 -7.97 12.71
N GLY A 135 -1.17 -9.18 12.50
CA GLY A 135 -0.51 -10.18 11.66
C GLY A 135 -0.37 -9.72 10.20
N SER A 136 -1.40 -9.06 9.64
CA SER A 136 -1.31 -8.47 8.30
C SER A 136 -0.21 -7.41 8.22
N ILE A 137 -0.10 -6.56 9.23
CA ILE A 137 0.89 -5.48 9.30
C ILE A 137 2.31 -6.03 9.45
N GLU A 138 2.49 -7.05 10.29
CA GLU A 138 3.79 -7.71 10.44
C GLU A 138 4.30 -8.28 9.11
N LYS A 139 3.38 -8.84 8.32
CA LYS A 139 3.68 -9.44 7.01
C LYS A 139 3.87 -8.42 5.89
N ASN A 140 3.09 -7.35 5.88
CA ASN A 140 3.25 -6.26 4.94
C ASN A 140 3.05 -4.91 5.64
N PRO A 141 4.12 -4.29 6.16
CA PRO A 141 4.03 -3.01 6.86
C PRO A 141 3.86 -1.82 5.91
N PHE A 142 3.83 -2.05 4.59
CA PHE A 142 3.77 -1.00 3.59
C PHE A 142 2.36 -0.75 3.06
N ALA A 143 1.36 -1.54 3.47
CA ALA A 143 -0.05 -1.30 3.14
C ALA A 143 -0.70 -0.42 4.21
N GLY A 144 -1.42 0.64 3.81
CA GLY A 144 -2.01 1.61 4.74
C GLY A 144 -3.32 1.14 5.37
N GLU A 145 -4.14 0.43 4.61
CA GLU A 145 -5.49 0.03 4.97
C GLU A 145 -5.57 -0.82 6.24
N PRO A 146 -4.70 -1.81 6.49
CA PRO A 146 -4.67 -2.55 7.74
C PRO A 146 -4.53 -1.64 8.97
N TYR A 147 -3.68 -0.61 8.90
CA TYR A 147 -3.51 0.37 9.97
C TYR A 147 -4.76 1.24 10.17
N VAL A 148 -5.41 1.63 9.07
CA VAL A 148 -6.66 2.42 9.13
C VAL A 148 -7.74 1.65 9.86
N VAL A 149 -8.00 0.39 9.49
CA VAL A 149 -9.06 -0.38 10.15
C VAL A 149 -8.66 -0.84 11.56
N LEU A 150 -7.36 -1.01 11.84
CA LEU A 150 -6.85 -1.24 13.20
C LEU A 150 -7.10 -0.03 14.10
N SER A 151 -6.90 1.19 13.60
CA SER A 151 -7.25 2.41 14.33
C SER A 151 -8.73 2.43 14.74
N GLN A 152 -9.62 1.99 13.85
CA GLN A 152 -11.05 1.89 14.17
C GLN A 152 -11.34 0.84 15.26
N VAL A 153 -10.62 -0.29 15.27
CA VAL A 153 -10.71 -1.29 16.35
C VAL A 153 -10.32 -0.62 17.68
N TYR A 154 -9.17 0.04 17.74
CA TYR A 154 -8.71 0.74 18.94
C TYR A 154 -9.67 1.83 19.41
N LEU A 155 -10.26 2.62 18.50
CA LEU A 155 -11.29 3.59 18.85
C LEU A 155 -12.52 2.94 19.48
N THR A 156 -12.91 1.79 18.97
CA THR A 156 -14.07 1.04 19.48
C THR A 156 -13.81 0.50 20.89
N GLU A 157 -12.55 0.16 21.21
CA GLU A 157 -12.12 -0.26 22.54
C GLU A 157 -11.78 0.91 23.49
N GLY A 158 -11.79 2.16 23.01
CA GLY A 158 -11.40 3.33 23.79
C GLY A 158 -9.89 3.51 23.96
N ARG A 159 -9.07 2.81 23.17
CA ARG A 159 -7.61 2.91 23.13
C ARG A 159 -7.16 4.06 22.22
N PHE A 160 -7.50 5.29 22.61
CA PHE A 160 -7.37 6.47 21.75
C PHE A 160 -5.93 6.76 21.30
N GLU A 161 -4.94 6.63 22.18
CA GLU A 161 -3.54 6.90 21.86
C GLU A 161 -2.96 5.88 20.86
N GLU A 162 -3.43 4.63 20.90
CA GLU A 162 -3.03 3.60 19.93
C GLU A 162 -3.75 3.79 18.60
N ALA A 163 -5.02 4.20 18.65
CA ALA A 163 -5.80 4.55 17.46
C ALA A 163 -5.16 5.70 16.68
N GLU A 164 -4.70 6.75 17.37
CA GLU A 164 -4.03 7.91 16.76
C GLU A 164 -2.79 7.46 15.98
N LYS A 165 -1.88 6.72 16.62
CA LYS A 165 -0.64 6.22 15.99
C LYS A 165 -0.91 5.33 14.77
N ALA A 166 -1.92 4.45 14.87
CA ALA A 166 -2.31 3.59 13.77
C ALA A 166 -2.89 4.43 12.60
N ALA A 167 -3.76 5.40 12.89
CA ALA A 167 -4.33 6.29 11.88
C ALA A 167 -3.25 7.14 11.19
N GLU A 168 -2.30 7.70 11.93
CA GLU A 168 -1.19 8.48 11.37
C GLU A 168 -0.34 7.64 10.41
N THR A 169 0.00 6.42 10.82
CA THR A 169 0.79 5.48 10.01
C THR A 169 0.02 5.09 8.74
N GLY A 170 -1.26 4.72 8.88
CA GLY A 170 -2.13 4.39 7.75
C GLY A 170 -2.29 5.54 6.77
N LEU A 171 -2.53 6.77 7.26
CA LEU A 171 -2.64 7.96 6.44
C LEU A 171 -1.33 8.27 5.70
N LYS A 172 -0.19 8.18 6.39
CA LYS A 172 1.13 8.36 5.77
C LYS A 172 1.31 7.39 4.59
N LEU A 173 1.07 6.09 4.80
CA LEU A 173 1.22 5.08 3.76
C LEU A 173 0.26 5.30 2.58
N LEU A 174 -1.00 5.64 2.85
CA LEU A 174 -1.95 6.01 1.79
C LEU A 174 -1.45 7.18 0.95
N LEU A 175 -0.82 8.20 1.57
CA LEU A 175 -0.26 9.35 0.87
C LEU A 175 1.02 9.00 0.08
N GLU A 176 1.86 8.11 0.60
CA GLU A 176 3.06 7.64 -0.10
C GLU A 176 2.71 6.84 -1.36
N TRP A 177 1.63 6.05 -1.32
CA TRP A 177 1.16 5.27 -2.46
C TRP A 177 0.34 6.07 -3.46
N GLY A 178 -0.56 6.94 -3.00
CA GLY A 178 -1.47 7.69 -3.87
C GLY A 178 -2.55 6.84 -4.56
N CYS A 179 -2.70 5.58 -4.17
CA CYS A 179 -3.63 4.59 -4.71
C CYS A 179 -4.02 3.61 -3.58
N PRO A 180 -5.22 3.01 -3.60
CA PRO A 180 -5.63 2.07 -2.56
C PRO A 180 -5.19 0.65 -2.92
N TRP A 181 -4.76 -0.13 -1.91
CA TRP A 181 -4.59 -1.57 -2.03
C TRP A 181 -5.94 -2.29 -2.01
N ASP A 182 -6.85 -1.91 -1.10
CA ASP A 182 -8.24 -2.38 -1.09
C ASP A 182 -9.11 -1.54 -2.03
N LYS A 183 -9.53 -2.16 -3.14
CA LYS A 183 -10.25 -1.49 -4.23
C LYS A 183 -11.75 -1.33 -3.98
N ARG A 184 -12.29 -1.77 -2.84
CA ARG A 184 -13.70 -1.59 -2.51
C ARG A 184 -14.05 -0.13 -2.19
N THR A 185 -13.04 0.68 -1.88
CA THR A 185 -13.19 2.12 -1.58
C THR A 185 -12.12 2.90 -2.34
N SER A 186 -12.47 4.09 -2.85
CA SER A 186 -11.50 4.94 -3.53
C SER A 186 -10.40 5.43 -2.58
N TRP A 187 -9.27 5.87 -3.14
CA TRP A 187 -8.20 6.45 -2.34
C TRP A 187 -8.68 7.64 -1.50
N GLU A 188 -9.46 8.54 -2.09
CA GLU A 188 -10.04 9.68 -1.37
C GLU A 188 -10.99 9.23 -0.26
N GLY A 189 -11.73 8.15 -0.47
CA GLY A 189 -12.58 7.54 0.55
C GLY A 189 -11.78 7.03 1.75
N TRP A 190 -10.69 6.31 1.49
CA TRP A 190 -9.76 5.87 2.53
C TRP A 190 -9.10 7.03 3.27
N VAL A 191 -8.63 8.06 2.54
CA VAL A 191 -8.04 9.27 3.12
C VAL A 191 -9.05 10.05 3.95
N ALA A 192 -10.30 10.18 3.48
CA ALA A 192 -11.36 10.82 4.25
C ALA A 192 -11.67 10.04 5.52
N TRP A 193 -11.77 8.70 5.43
CA TRP A 193 -12.06 7.86 6.57
C TRP A 193 -10.98 7.92 7.64
N VAL A 194 -9.70 7.76 7.28
CA VAL A 194 -8.61 7.82 8.26
C VAL A 194 -8.51 9.19 8.94
N ARG A 195 -8.85 10.29 8.24
CA ARG A 195 -8.93 11.62 8.85
C ARG A 195 -10.03 11.73 9.89
N VAL A 196 -11.18 11.09 9.66
CA VAL A 196 -12.25 10.99 10.67
C VAL A 196 -11.78 10.20 11.89
N LEU A 197 -11.10 9.06 11.68
CA LEU A 197 -10.55 8.25 12.78
C LEU A 197 -9.53 9.05 13.59
N LEU A 198 -8.61 9.76 12.92
CA LEU A 198 -7.59 10.59 13.57
C LEU A 198 -8.23 11.70 14.41
N LEU A 199 -9.20 12.44 13.83
CA LEU A 199 -9.95 13.46 14.57
C LEU A 199 -10.62 12.88 15.81
N LYS A 200 -11.25 11.71 15.68
CA LYS A 200 -11.94 11.03 16.78
C LYS A 200 -11.00 10.53 17.87
N ALA A 201 -9.81 10.05 17.49
CA ALA A 201 -8.76 9.67 18.43
C ALA A 201 -8.27 10.87 19.25
N MET A 202 -7.98 11.99 18.58
CA MET A 202 -7.54 13.23 19.23
C MET A 202 -8.61 13.83 20.16
N GLU A 203 -9.88 13.77 19.75
CA GLU A 203 -11.02 14.20 20.57
C GLU A 203 -11.34 13.22 21.72
N LYS A 204 -10.70 12.05 21.75
CA LYS A 204 -10.99 10.95 22.68
C LYS A 204 -12.47 10.59 22.69
N SER A 205 -13.07 10.54 21.50
CA SER A 205 -14.50 10.30 21.33
C SER A 205 -14.76 9.29 20.23
N TRP A 206 -15.61 8.31 20.50
CA TRP A 206 -16.07 7.35 19.51
C TRP A 206 -17.54 6.98 19.72
N PRO A 207 -18.38 6.93 18.67
CA PRO A 207 -19.77 6.57 18.82
C PRO A 207 -19.96 5.12 19.28
N ASN A 208 -20.91 4.90 20.17
CA ASN A 208 -21.28 3.56 20.67
C ASN A 208 -22.61 3.03 20.08
N THR A 209 -23.13 3.69 19.04
CA THR A 209 -24.35 3.29 18.34
C THR A 209 -24.12 3.25 16.83
N GLY A 210 -24.84 2.37 16.12
CA GLY A 210 -24.75 2.26 14.66
C GLY A 210 -25.08 3.57 13.93
N PHE A 211 -26.13 4.29 14.35
CA PHE A 211 -26.44 5.61 13.79
C PHE A 211 -25.37 6.65 14.10
N GLY A 212 -24.70 6.56 15.26
CA GLY A 212 -23.56 7.40 15.57
C GLY A 212 -22.40 7.19 14.59
N ILE A 213 -22.13 5.93 14.21
CA ILE A 213 -21.12 5.60 13.19
C ILE A 213 -21.54 6.13 11.81
N LEU A 214 -22.79 5.91 11.39
CA LEU A 214 -23.28 6.40 10.09
C LEU A 214 -23.26 7.93 9.95
N ASN A 215 -23.33 8.65 11.08
CA ASN A 215 -23.26 10.10 11.10
C ASN A 215 -21.83 10.65 11.10
N LEU A 216 -20.80 9.80 11.17
CA LEU A 216 -19.42 10.22 11.05
C LEU A 216 -19.17 10.74 9.63
N GLY A 217 -18.60 11.94 9.51
CA GLY A 217 -18.31 12.58 8.22
C GLY A 217 -19.47 13.34 7.58
N LEU A 218 -20.65 13.39 8.22
CA LEU A 218 -21.71 14.30 7.80
C LEU A 218 -21.30 15.75 8.10
N VAL A 219 -21.26 16.59 7.05
CA VAL A 219 -21.16 18.04 7.19
C VAL A 219 -22.54 18.55 7.61
N LYS A 220 -22.59 19.35 8.68
CA LYS A 220 -23.81 20.05 9.10
C LYS A 220 -24.07 21.27 8.23
#